data_AF-X7ZU04-F1
#
_entry.id   AF-X7ZU04-F1
#
_cell.length_a   1.000
_cell.length_b   1.000
_cell.length_c   1.000
_cell.angle_alpha   90.00
_cell.angle_beta   90.00
_cell.angle_gamma   90.00
#
_symmetry.space_group_name_H-M   'P 1'
#
loop_
_entity.id
_entity.type
_entity.pdbx_description
1 polymer ?
#
loop_
_entity_poly.entity_id
_entity_poly.type
_entity_poly.pdbx_seq_one_letter_code
_entity_poly.pdbx_strand_id
1 'polypeptide(L)'
;MDATSDLAVPAQRHARIAAALDRRCDTRHRNPDRGHPRVHGRRGRRCRPAVCVARPNGQDLVSNDEVADWIRLHANRFAGLATVDLDRPMEAVRELRRRVRDDGFVGLRVVPWLWNAPPTDRRYYPLFAECVQLEVPFCTQVGHTGPLRPSETGRPIPYIDQVALDFPELVIVCGHVGYPWTEEMVAVARKHENVYIDTSAYTTKRLPDELVRFLKTGTGQRKVLFGTNYPMITHAHALAGLDELGLDDETRSAYLHGNAERIFGLGQREAQT
;
A
#
# COMPACT_ATOMS: atom_id res chain seq x y z
N MET A 1 32.44 20.38 -24.60
CA MET A 1 32.49 19.95 -23.18
C MET A 1 31.18 19.24 -22.92
N ASP A 2 31.26 17.91 -22.85
CA ASP A 2 30.12 16.99 -22.81
C ASP A 2 29.26 17.17 -21.56
N ALA A 3 27.94 17.20 -21.78
CA ALA A 3 26.90 17.22 -20.75
C ALA A 3 25.99 15.98 -20.89
N THR A 4 26.58 14.79 -20.80
CA THR A 4 25.88 13.50 -21.00
C THR A 4 26.12 12.47 -19.89
N SER A 5 26.72 12.83 -18.75
CA SER A 5 27.12 11.84 -17.73
C SER A 5 26.17 11.65 -16.52
N ASP A 6 25.14 12.47 -16.31
CA ASP A 6 24.36 12.44 -15.04
C ASP A 6 23.02 11.69 -15.07
N LEU A 7 22.65 11.09 -16.21
CA LEU A 7 21.41 10.29 -16.34
C LEU A 7 21.61 8.79 -16.09
N ALA A 8 22.84 8.33 -15.84
CA ALA A 8 23.17 6.90 -15.77
C ALA A 8 23.05 6.27 -14.36
N VAL A 9 22.94 7.08 -13.30
CA VAL A 9 22.98 6.60 -11.89
C VAL A 9 21.68 5.89 -11.43
N PRO A 10 20.45 6.29 -11.84
CA PRO A 10 19.22 5.62 -11.38
C PRO A 10 19.08 4.19 -11.92
N ALA A 11 19.37 3.97 -13.21
CA ALA A 11 19.23 2.67 -13.88
C ALA A 11 20.12 1.58 -13.27
N GLN A 12 21.35 1.94 -12.85
CA GLN A 12 22.27 1.00 -12.19
C GLN A 12 21.82 0.60 -10.78
N ARG A 13 21.02 1.43 -10.10
CA ARG A 13 20.41 1.12 -8.80
C ARG A 13 19.22 0.15 -8.96
N HIS A 14 18.49 0.24 -10.06
CA HIS A 14 17.33 -0.61 -10.37
C HIS A 14 17.72 -2.04 -10.78
N ALA A 15 18.78 -2.20 -11.58
CA ALA A 15 19.33 -3.53 -11.89
C ALA A 15 19.79 -4.28 -10.61
N ARG A 16 20.25 -3.54 -9.59
CA ARG A 16 20.61 -4.11 -8.28
C ARG A 16 19.40 -4.52 -7.44
N ILE A 17 18.25 -3.87 -7.58
CA ILE A 17 17.01 -4.24 -6.86
C ILE A 17 16.41 -5.52 -7.47
N ALA A 18 16.28 -5.58 -8.80
CA ALA A 18 15.84 -6.79 -9.49
C ALA A 18 16.79 -7.96 -9.23
N ALA A 19 18.11 -7.74 -9.33
CA ALA A 19 19.09 -8.78 -9.06
C ALA A 19 19.21 -9.16 -7.57
N ALA A 20 18.80 -8.31 -6.63
CA ALA A 20 18.77 -8.64 -5.20
C ALA A 20 17.53 -9.47 -4.81
N LEU A 21 16.42 -9.29 -5.54
CA LEU A 21 15.25 -10.15 -5.45
C LEU A 21 15.53 -11.54 -6.05
N ASP A 22 16.28 -11.59 -7.15
CA ASP A 22 16.61 -12.81 -7.88
C ASP A 22 17.70 -13.66 -7.18
N ARG A 23 18.81 -13.04 -6.71
CA ARG A 23 19.93 -13.78 -6.06
C ARG A 23 19.58 -14.40 -4.70
N ARG A 24 18.47 -14.03 -4.07
CA ARG A 24 18.00 -14.67 -2.83
C ARG A 24 17.08 -15.86 -3.07
N CYS A 25 16.70 -16.15 -4.32
CA CYS A 25 15.97 -17.35 -4.69
C CYS A 25 16.88 -18.59 -4.80
N ASP A 26 18.18 -18.44 -5.04
CA ASP A 26 19.05 -19.55 -5.45
C ASP A 26 19.95 -20.14 -4.34
N THR A 27 20.10 -19.47 -3.19
CA THR A 27 20.90 -20.01 -2.07
C THR A 27 20.07 -20.90 -1.14
N ARG A 28 19.62 -22.05 -1.65
CA ARG A 28 19.23 -23.18 -0.78
C ARG A 28 20.47 -23.75 -0.11
N HIS A 29 20.45 -23.77 1.22
CA HIS A 29 21.36 -24.50 2.08
C HIS A 29 21.61 -25.93 1.56
N ARG A 30 22.85 -26.22 1.17
CA ARG A 30 23.46 -27.54 1.38
C ARG A 30 24.26 -27.46 2.68
N ASN A 31 23.85 -28.20 3.71
CA ASN A 31 24.80 -28.92 4.56
C ASN A 31 24.10 -30.13 5.21
N PRO A 32 24.74 -31.32 5.27
CA PRO A 32 24.20 -32.53 5.85
C PRO A 32 24.49 -32.61 7.37
N ASP A 33 23.79 -33.53 8.05
CA ASP A 33 23.95 -33.96 9.44
C ASP A 33 23.54 -33.01 10.59
N ARG A 34 22.36 -33.30 11.18
CA ARG A 34 22.18 -33.88 12.54
C ARG A 34 20.70 -33.92 12.94
N GLY A 35 20.33 -34.91 13.76
CA GLY A 35 18.97 -35.46 13.90
C GLY A 35 18.07 -34.90 15.02
N HIS A 36 16.78 -35.21 14.84
CA HIS A 36 15.60 -35.16 15.74
C HIS A 36 15.00 -33.80 16.17
N PRO A 37 13.68 -33.74 16.52
CA PRO A 37 12.51 -34.39 15.92
C PRO A 37 11.47 -33.36 15.40
N ARG A 38 10.52 -33.86 14.59
CA ARG A 38 9.58 -33.10 13.74
C ARG A 38 8.59 -32.25 14.56
N VAL A 39 8.67 -30.93 14.40
CA VAL A 39 7.55 -30.00 14.66
C VAL A 39 6.83 -29.77 13.32
N HIS A 40 5.57 -30.19 13.22
CA HIS A 40 4.69 -29.91 12.08
C HIS A 40 4.38 -28.41 11.99
N GLY A 41 5.29 -27.64 11.39
CA GLY A 41 5.02 -26.26 10.97
C GLY A 41 4.29 -26.27 9.63
N ARG A 42 2.98 -26.00 9.64
CA ARG A 42 2.24 -25.61 8.42
C ARG A 42 2.96 -24.41 7.81
N ARG A 43 3.50 -24.59 6.60
CA ARG A 43 4.16 -23.54 5.81
C ARG A 43 3.12 -22.51 5.37
N GLY A 44 2.86 -21.51 6.22
CA GLY A 44 2.07 -20.35 5.83
C GLY A 44 2.80 -19.56 4.75
N ARG A 45 2.36 -19.72 3.50
CA ARG A 45 2.80 -18.91 2.36
C ARG A 45 2.25 -17.50 2.54
N ARG A 46 2.99 -16.65 3.26
CA ARG A 46 2.56 -15.27 3.51
C ARG A 46 2.64 -14.45 2.21
N CYS A 47 1.47 -14.04 1.72
CA CYS A 47 1.29 -12.99 0.71
C CYS A 47 2.04 -11.73 1.15
N ARG A 48 2.75 -11.08 0.23
CA ARG A 48 3.45 -9.81 0.50
C ARG A 48 3.04 -8.83 -0.60
N PRO A 49 2.08 -7.93 -0.36
CA PRO A 49 1.67 -6.97 -1.38
C PRO A 49 2.81 -6.01 -1.72
N ALA A 50 3.01 -5.75 -3.01
CA ALA A 50 3.92 -4.72 -3.52
C ALA A 50 3.07 -3.61 -4.14
N VAL A 51 3.27 -2.37 -3.72
CA VAL A 51 2.49 -1.20 -4.14
C VAL A 51 3.34 -0.35 -5.09
N CYS A 52 2.77 0.03 -6.24
CA CYS A 52 3.41 0.94 -7.20
C CYS A 52 2.86 2.36 -7.09
N VAL A 53 3.66 3.33 -7.55
CA VAL A 53 3.34 4.77 -7.51
C VAL A 53 3.51 5.33 -8.93
N ALA A 54 2.41 5.76 -9.58
CA ALA A 54 2.49 6.53 -10.83
C ALA A 54 3.14 7.89 -10.58
N ARG A 55 3.69 8.48 -11.62
CA ARG A 55 4.12 9.87 -11.65
C ARG A 55 3.47 10.62 -12.82
N PRO A 56 3.29 11.95 -12.72
CA PRO A 56 2.82 12.77 -13.83
C PRO A 56 3.72 12.60 -15.07
N ASN A 57 3.14 12.81 -16.25
CA ASN A 57 3.84 12.82 -17.54
C ASN A 57 4.51 11.49 -17.95
N GLY A 58 3.98 10.35 -17.50
CA GLY A 58 4.50 9.03 -17.89
C GLY A 58 5.91 8.73 -17.37
N GLN A 59 6.38 9.47 -16.36
CA GLN A 59 7.67 9.22 -15.71
C GLN A 59 7.56 8.19 -14.58
N ASP A 60 6.77 7.14 -14.80
CA ASP A 60 6.52 6.13 -13.78
C ASP A 60 7.84 5.47 -13.36
N LEU A 61 8.02 5.34 -12.04
CA LEU A 61 9.14 4.56 -11.49
C LEU A 61 9.00 3.08 -11.86
N VAL A 62 7.76 2.62 -11.93
CA VAL A 62 7.32 1.27 -12.30
C VAL A 62 5.97 1.43 -12.99
N SER A 63 5.86 0.93 -14.21
CA SER A 63 4.62 0.98 -15.00
C SER A 63 3.60 -0.07 -14.55
N ASN A 64 2.32 0.13 -14.86
CA ASN A 64 1.29 -0.88 -14.61
C ASN A 64 1.58 -2.21 -15.34
N ASP A 65 2.24 -2.18 -16.51
CA ASP A 65 2.59 -3.40 -17.25
C ASP A 65 3.66 -4.23 -16.52
N GLU A 66 4.69 -3.58 -15.97
CA GLU A 66 5.71 -4.27 -15.16
C GLU A 66 5.08 -4.91 -13.90
N VAL A 67 4.12 -4.23 -13.28
CA VAL A 67 3.36 -4.79 -12.14
C VAL A 67 2.54 -6.00 -12.56
N ALA A 68 1.84 -5.91 -13.69
CA ALA A 68 1.07 -7.03 -14.23
C ALA A 68 1.97 -8.26 -14.46
N ASP A 69 3.17 -8.06 -14.99
CA ASP A 69 4.14 -9.14 -15.19
C ASP A 69 4.63 -9.75 -13.87
N TRP A 70 4.89 -8.95 -12.83
CA TRP A 70 5.23 -9.47 -11.51
C TRP A 70 4.09 -10.26 -10.86
N ILE A 71 2.84 -9.80 -11.02
CA ILE A 71 1.66 -10.54 -10.56
C ILE A 71 1.60 -11.89 -11.29
N ARG A 72 1.76 -11.92 -12.61
CA ARG A 72 1.73 -13.17 -13.39
C ARG A 72 2.82 -14.15 -12.97
N LEU A 73 4.05 -13.66 -12.76
CA LEU A 73 5.19 -14.50 -12.34
C LEU A 73 5.07 -15.00 -10.89
N HIS A 74 4.36 -14.28 -10.03
CA HIS A 74 4.28 -14.58 -8.59
C HIS A 74 2.87 -14.34 -8.02
N ALA A 75 1.85 -14.93 -8.66
CA ALA A 75 0.44 -14.68 -8.36
C ALA A 75 0.03 -15.02 -6.92
N ASN A 76 0.76 -15.91 -6.25
CA ASN A 76 0.53 -16.27 -4.84
C ASN A 76 1.27 -15.36 -3.84
N ARG A 77 1.97 -14.32 -4.31
CA ARG A 77 2.74 -13.40 -3.45
C ARG A 77 2.33 -11.96 -3.66
N PHE A 78 2.06 -11.54 -4.89
CA PHE A 78 1.80 -10.13 -5.22
C PHE A 78 0.35 -9.90 -5.65
N ALA A 79 -0.18 -8.76 -5.22
CA ALA A 79 -1.37 -8.14 -5.76
C ALA A 79 -1.01 -6.69 -6.10
N GLY A 80 -1.49 -6.17 -7.23
CA GLY A 80 -1.14 -4.84 -7.72
C GLY A 80 -2.22 -3.80 -7.45
N LEU A 81 -1.77 -2.57 -7.23
CA LEU A 81 -2.63 -1.38 -7.24
C LEU A 81 -2.34 -0.59 -8.50
N ALA A 82 -3.41 -0.24 -9.23
CA ALA A 82 -3.32 0.44 -10.49
C ALA A 82 -2.97 1.88 -10.22
N THR A 83 -2.10 2.44 -11.03
CA THR A 83 -1.73 3.84 -10.95
C THR A 83 -2.17 4.54 -12.24
N VAL A 84 -2.51 5.82 -12.15
CA VAL A 84 -3.13 6.54 -13.27
C VAL A 84 -2.64 7.98 -13.35
N ASP A 85 -2.80 8.59 -14.52
CA ASP A 85 -2.51 10.00 -14.75
C ASP A 85 -3.76 10.87 -14.56
N LEU A 86 -3.78 11.70 -13.51
CA LEU A 86 -4.90 12.59 -13.21
C LEU A 86 -5.12 13.69 -14.25
N ASP A 87 -4.10 14.03 -15.05
CA ASP A 87 -4.24 15.06 -16.08
C ASP A 87 -4.98 14.55 -17.32
N ARG A 88 -5.23 13.23 -17.41
CA ARG A 88 -6.06 12.58 -18.45
C ARG A 88 -7.18 11.75 -17.82
N PRO A 89 -8.21 12.37 -17.20
CA PRO A 89 -9.18 11.67 -16.35
C PRO A 89 -9.90 10.49 -17.02
N MET A 90 -10.34 10.63 -18.28
CA MET A 90 -11.05 9.55 -18.96
C MET A 90 -10.13 8.41 -19.39
N GLU A 91 -8.84 8.67 -19.60
CA GLU A 91 -7.86 7.61 -19.84
C GLU A 91 -7.50 6.90 -18.54
N ALA A 92 -7.37 7.65 -17.45
CA ALA A 92 -7.19 7.10 -16.10
C ALA A 92 -8.33 6.12 -15.74
N VAL A 93 -9.59 6.47 -16.01
CA VAL A 93 -10.74 5.57 -15.77
C VAL A 93 -10.66 4.31 -16.62
N ARG A 94 -10.35 4.43 -17.93
CA ARG A 94 -10.22 3.27 -18.82
C ARG A 94 -9.06 2.37 -18.40
N GLU A 95 -7.94 2.95 -18.00
CA GLU A 95 -6.78 2.23 -17.51
C GLU A 95 -7.11 1.46 -16.23
N LEU A 96 -7.70 2.12 -15.23
CA LEU A 96 -8.14 1.46 -13.99
C LEU A 96 -9.05 0.26 -14.29
N ARG A 97 -10.08 0.46 -15.12
CA ARG A 97 -11.02 -0.59 -15.51
C ARG A 97 -10.32 -1.77 -16.15
N ARG A 98 -9.42 -1.51 -17.11
CA ARG A 98 -8.64 -2.53 -17.80
C ARG A 98 -7.77 -3.32 -16.82
N ARG A 99 -7.02 -2.64 -15.95
CA ARG A 99 -6.12 -3.29 -14.99
C ARG A 99 -6.85 -4.16 -13.97
N VAL A 100 -8.00 -3.71 -13.48
CA VAL A 100 -8.79 -4.48 -12.51
C VAL A 100 -9.41 -5.71 -13.17
N ARG A 101 -10.03 -5.56 -14.36
CA ARG A 101 -10.74 -6.65 -15.03
C ARG A 101 -9.84 -7.66 -15.73
N ASP A 102 -8.78 -7.19 -16.38
CA ASP A 102 -7.99 -8.01 -17.29
C ASP A 102 -6.68 -8.50 -16.63
N ASP A 103 -6.06 -7.67 -15.79
CA ASP A 103 -4.76 -7.96 -15.16
C ASP A 103 -4.89 -8.37 -13.67
N GLY A 104 -6.10 -8.33 -13.11
CA GLY A 104 -6.37 -8.76 -11.74
C GLY A 104 -5.81 -7.83 -10.67
N PHE A 105 -5.70 -6.52 -10.94
CA PHE A 105 -5.38 -5.52 -9.93
C PHE A 105 -6.50 -5.42 -8.88
N VAL A 106 -6.13 -5.02 -7.65
CA VAL A 106 -7.03 -5.05 -6.47
C VAL A 106 -7.33 -3.67 -5.90
N GLY A 107 -7.03 -2.60 -6.61
CA GLY A 107 -7.24 -1.23 -6.12
C GLY A 107 -6.57 -0.18 -6.97
N LEU A 108 -6.87 1.07 -6.64
CA LEU A 108 -6.29 2.27 -7.26
C LEU A 108 -5.33 2.93 -6.28
N ARG A 109 -4.16 3.39 -6.72
CA ARG A 109 -3.24 4.20 -5.92
C ARG A 109 -2.99 5.54 -6.60
N VAL A 110 -3.33 6.64 -5.91
CA VAL A 110 -2.98 8.00 -6.34
C VAL A 110 -2.36 8.79 -5.20
N VAL A 111 -1.30 9.53 -5.49
CA VAL A 111 -0.54 10.29 -4.48
C VAL A 111 -0.78 11.80 -4.69
N PRO A 112 -1.48 12.50 -3.77
CA PRO A 112 -1.95 13.87 -4.00
C PRO A 112 -0.89 14.91 -4.34
N TRP A 113 0.28 14.86 -3.68
CA TRP A 113 1.33 15.87 -3.87
C TRP A 113 1.99 15.83 -5.25
N LEU A 114 1.81 14.76 -6.03
CA LEU A 114 2.33 14.67 -7.39
C LEU A 114 1.68 15.69 -8.32
N TRP A 115 0.39 15.93 -8.15
CA TRP A 115 -0.40 16.90 -8.93
C TRP A 115 -0.71 18.18 -8.14
N ASN A 116 -0.17 18.30 -6.92
CA ASN A 116 -0.55 19.33 -5.95
C ASN A 116 -2.08 19.49 -5.86
N ALA A 117 -2.78 18.35 -5.87
CA ALA A 117 -4.23 18.29 -5.99
C ALA A 117 -4.78 17.39 -4.86
N PRO A 118 -5.54 17.94 -3.91
CA PRO A 118 -6.13 17.14 -2.85
C PRO A 118 -7.14 16.12 -3.43
N PRO A 119 -7.48 15.04 -2.70
CA PRO A 119 -8.48 14.06 -3.12
C PRO A 119 -9.87 14.64 -3.47
N THR A 120 -10.21 15.84 -3.00
CA THR A 120 -11.45 16.55 -3.36
C THR A 120 -11.40 17.27 -4.72
N ASP A 121 -10.26 17.26 -5.41
CA ASP A 121 -10.16 17.82 -6.76
C ASP A 121 -11.08 17.02 -7.71
N ARG A 122 -11.81 17.75 -8.57
CA ARG A 122 -12.79 17.17 -9.51
C ARG A 122 -12.21 16.03 -10.38
N ARG A 123 -10.89 16.01 -10.62
CA ARG A 123 -10.21 14.98 -11.41
C ARG A 123 -10.29 13.59 -10.77
N TYR A 124 -10.47 13.50 -9.45
CA TYR A 124 -10.57 12.22 -8.74
C TYR A 124 -11.97 11.60 -8.79
N TYR A 125 -13.03 12.41 -8.89
CA TYR A 125 -14.42 11.93 -8.75
C TYR A 125 -14.80 10.84 -9.77
N PRO A 126 -14.40 10.90 -11.05
CA PRO A 126 -14.64 9.80 -11.99
C PRO A 126 -13.96 8.50 -11.57
N LEU A 127 -12.77 8.58 -10.96
CA LEU A 127 -12.04 7.41 -10.46
C LEU A 127 -12.69 6.82 -9.21
N PHE A 128 -13.22 7.66 -8.33
CA PHE A 128 -13.98 7.20 -7.15
C PHE A 128 -15.24 6.44 -7.55
N ALA A 129 -16.02 7.00 -8.48
CA ALA A 129 -17.18 6.31 -9.03
C ALA A 129 -16.79 4.97 -9.66
N GLU A 130 -15.70 4.93 -10.43
CA GLU A 130 -15.21 3.68 -11.03
C GLU A 130 -14.72 2.66 -9.99
N CYS A 131 -14.03 3.09 -8.94
CA CYS A 131 -13.62 2.23 -7.82
C CYS A 131 -14.83 1.59 -7.13
N VAL A 132 -15.92 2.35 -6.92
CA VAL A 132 -17.18 1.82 -6.36
C VAL A 132 -17.77 0.77 -7.31
N GLN A 133 -17.85 1.05 -8.61
CA GLN A 133 -18.40 0.10 -9.60
C GLN A 133 -17.56 -1.18 -9.75
N LEU A 134 -16.26 -1.08 -9.55
CA LEU A 134 -15.33 -2.22 -9.61
C LEU A 134 -15.15 -2.93 -8.27
N GLU A 135 -15.75 -2.41 -7.19
CA GLU A 135 -15.61 -2.90 -5.82
C GLU A 135 -14.14 -2.98 -5.37
N VAL A 136 -13.33 -2.00 -5.75
CA VAL A 136 -11.92 -1.93 -5.38
C VAL A 136 -11.59 -0.68 -4.55
N PRO A 137 -10.69 -0.77 -3.56
CA PRO A 137 -10.31 0.36 -2.73
C PRO A 137 -9.51 1.44 -3.48
N PHE A 138 -9.73 2.68 -3.06
CA PHE A 138 -8.86 3.81 -3.35
C PHE A 138 -7.79 3.97 -2.25
N CYS A 139 -6.53 3.83 -2.63
CA CYS A 139 -5.38 4.02 -1.76
C CYS A 139 -4.73 5.38 -2.02
N THR A 140 -4.61 6.19 -0.96
CA THR A 140 -3.98 7.51 -1.04
C THR A 140 -2.84 7.66 -0.03
N GLN A 141 -2.02 8.70 -0.17
CA GLN A 141 -1.07 9.08 0.87
C GLN A 141 -1.70 10.20 1.71
N VAL A 142 -1.58 10.11 3.03
CA VAL A 142 -1.94 11.19 3.94
C VAL A 142 -0.74 11.64 4.78
N GLY A 143 -0.81 12.86 5.29
CA GLY A 143 0.21 13.46 6.13
C GLY A 143 1.37 14.07 5.34
N HIS A 144 2.52 14.11 5.99
CA HIS A 144 3.71 14.84 5.58
C HIS A 144 4.33 14.21 4.34
N THR A 145 4.59 15.06 3.35
CA THR A 145 5.29 14.70 2.12
C THR A 145 6.78 14.76 2.36
N GLY A 146 7.46 13.61 2.33
CA GLY A 146 8.92 13.53 2.48
C GLY A 146 9.74 14.25 1.38
N PRO A 147 9.35 14.16 0.08
CA PRO A 147 9.92 15.00 -0.97
C PRO A 147 9.69 16.49 -0.74
N LEU A 148 10.49 17.36 -1.37
CA LEU A 148 10.35 18.82 -1.30
C LEU A 148 9.11 19.33 -2.06
N ARG A 149 7.93 18.98 -1.54
CA ARG A 149 6.60 19.28 -2.08
C ARG A 149 5.65 19.64 -0.92
N PRO A 150 4.58 20.41 -1.17
CA PRO A 150 3.60 20.74 -0.14
C PRO A 150 2.98 19.49 0.50
N SER A 151 2.75 19.54 1.82
CA SER A 151 2.05 18.48 2.57
C SER A 151 0.54 18.70 2.66
N GLU A 152 0.04 19.89 2.33
CA GLU A 152 -1.37 20.28 2.51
C GLU A 152 -2.33 19.29 1.83
N THR A 153 -2.02 18.85 0.61
CA THR A 153 -2.87 17.91 -0.14
C THR A 153 -3.04 16.54 0.52
N GLY A 154 -2.21 16.20 1.51
CA GLY A 154 -2.29 14.98 2.30
C GLY A 154 -3.06 15.14 3.63
N ARG A 155 -3.60 16.32 3.94
CA ARG A 155 -4.30 16.55 5.20
C ARG A 155 -5.61 15.73 5.26
N PRO A 156 -5.93 15.04 6.36
CA PRO A 156 -7.17 14.25 6.45
C PRO A 156 -8.45 15.10 6.42
N ILE A 157 -8.49 16.21 7.17
CA ILE A 157 -9.63 17.13 7.21
C ILE A 157 -9.24 18.44 6.49
N PRO A 158 -9.97 18.88 5.45
CA PRO A 158 -11.29 18.40 5.04
C PRO A 158 -11.26 17.29 3.97
N TYR A 159 -10.10 16.94 3.42
CA TYR A 159 -10.05 16.27 2.11
C TYR A 159 -10.57 14.83 2.12
N ILE A 160 -10.09 13.98 3.04
CA ILE A 160 -10.59 12.59 3.16
C ILE A 160 -11.99 12.58 3.77
N ASP A 161 -12.24 13.47 4.75
CA ASP A 161 -13.55 13.59 5.39
C ASP A 161 -14.66 13.88 4.37
N GLN A 162 -14.43 14.83 3.46
CA GLN A 162 -15.40 15.18 2.43
C GLN A 162 -15.59 14.05 1.41
N VAL A 163 -14.50 13.41 0.94
CA VAL A 163 -14.62 12.30 -0.02
C VAL A 163 -15.40 11.13 0.58
N ALA A 164 -15.19 10.81 1.87
CA ALA A 164 -15.92 9.75 2.54
C ALA A 164 -17.42 10.08 2.72
N LEU A 165 -17.78 11.36 2.87
CA LEU A 165 -19.18 11.82 2.88
C LEU A 165 -19.82 11.72 1.49
N ASP A 166 -19.09 12.11 0.44
CA ASP A 166 -19.59 12.11 -0.93
C ASP A 166 -19.75 10.69 -1.50
N PHE A 167 -18.87 9.76 -1.08
CA PHE A 167 -18.82 8.37 -1.54
C PHE A 167 -18.79 7.39 -0.35
N PRO A 168 -19.91 7.17 0.35
CA PRO A 168 -19.97 6.26 1.50
C PRO A 168 -19.67 4.79 1.14
N GLU A 169 -19.85 4.41 -0.13
CA GLU A 169 -19.53 3.07 -0.65
C GLU A 169 -18.05 2.89 -1.03
N LEU A 170 -17.30 4.00 -1.20
CA LEU A 170 -15.90 3.92 -1.60
C LEU A 170 -15.04 3.49 -0.42
N VAL A 171 -14.31 2.39 -0.56
CA VAL A 171 -13.29 2.00 0.43
C VAL A 171 -12.04 2.86 0.25
N ILE A 172 -11.64 3.59 1.29
CA ILE A 172 -10.50 4.51 1.27
C ILE A 172 -9.41 4.00 2.22
N VAL A 173 -8.22 3.72 1.68
CA VAL A 173 -7.04 3.34 2.46
C VAL A 173 -6.06 4.50 2.47
N CYS A 174 -5.95 5.15 3.61
CA CYS A 174 -5.03 6.25 3.85
C CYS A 174 -3.66 5.70 4.27
N GLY A 175 -2.73 5.68 3.33
CA GLY A 175 -1.34 5.29 3.55
C GLY A 175 -0.60 6.31 4.41
N HIS A 176 0.21 5.77 5.33
CA HIS A 176 0.88 6.45 6.43
C HIS A 176 -0.05 6.82 7.59
N VAL A 177 0.54 7.25 8.70
CA VAL A 177 -0.18 7.52 9.96
C VAL A 177 -0.86 8.89 9.99
N GLY A 178 -0.81 9.68 8.91
CA GLY A 178 -1.40 11.02 8.85
C GLY A 178 -0.57 12.13 9.52
N TYR A 179 0.64 11.85 10.02
CA TYR A 179 1.52 12.85 10.66
C TYR A 179 1.70 14.10 9.78
N PRO A 180 1.62 15.34 10.31
CA PRO A 180 1.43 15.69 11.73
C PRO A 180 -0.04 15.64 12.20
N TRP A 181 -0.99 15.44 11.29
CA TRP A 181 -2.43 15.38 11.57
C TRP A 181 -2.93 13.97 11.94
N THR A 182 -2.13 13.22 12.71
CA THR A 182 -2.49 11.86 13.13
C THR A 182 -3.83 11.82 13.86
N GLU A 183 -4.09 12.79 14.72
CA GLU A 183 -5.38 12.90 15.44
C GLU A 183 -6.55 13.13 14.48
N GLU A 184 -6.39 13.97 13.47
CA GLU A 184 -7.41 14.14 12.42
C GLU A 184 -7.63 12.83 11.67
N MET A 185 -6.56 12.11 11.32
CA MET A 185 -6.66 10.82 10.63
C MET A 185 -7.41 9.78 11.47
N VAL A 186 -7.11 9.68 12.77
CA VAL A 186 -7.83 8.79 13.70
C VAL A 186 -9.29 9.22 13.83
N ALA A 187 -9.58 10.52 13.89
CA ALA A 187 -10.95 11.03 13.95
C ALA A 187 -11.76 10.69 12.69
N VAL A 188 -11.19 10.89 11.50
CA VAL A 188 -11.82 10.54 10.21
C VAL A 188 -12.04 9.03 10.11
N ALA A 189 -11.04 8.22 10.44
CA ALA A 189 -11.17 6.76 10.44
C ALA A 189 -12.20 6.27 11.48
N ARG A 190 -12.37 6.97 12.60
CA ARG A 190 -13.41 6.64 13.59
C ARG A 190 -14.81 7.02 13.08
N LYS A 191 -14.95 8.19 12.45
CA LYS A 191 -16.20 8.74 11.93
C LYS A 191 -16.77 7.92 10.77
N HIS A 192 -15.92 7.46 9.85
CA HIS A 192 -16.36 6.83 8.59
C HIS A 192 -16.06 5.33 8.56
N GLU A 193 -17.06 4.50 8.29
CA GLU A 193 -16.92 3.03 8.24
C GLU A 193 -15.98 2.56 7.11
N ASN A 194 -15.94 3.30 6.01
CA ASN A 194 -15.20 3.01 4.78
C ASN A 194 -13.77 3.58 4.75
N VAL A 195 -13.28 4.22 5.83
CA VAL A 195 -11.92 4.80 5.89
C VAL A 195 -10.99 3.97 6.78
N TYR A 196 -9.81 3.66 6.23
CA TYR A 196 -8.80 2.80 6.83
C TYR A 196 -7.43 3.49 6.85
N ILE A 197 -6.56 3.09 7.78
CA ILE A 197 -5.21 3.64 7.97
C ILE A 197 -4.18 2.56 7.67
N ASP A 198 -3.19 2.85 6.83
CA ASP A 198 -2.04 1.98 6.59
C ASP A 198 -0.79 2.57 7.26
N THR A 199 -0.03 1.75 8.00
CA THR A 199 1.13 2.22 8.76
C THR A 199 2.44 2.25 7.96
N SER A 200 2.38 2.19 6.63
CA SER A 200 3.57 2.24 5.80
C SER A 200 4.41 3.49 6.06
N ALA A 201 5.71 3.39 5.79
CA ALA A 201 6.73 4.42 6.06
C ALA A 201 7.03 4.68 7.55
N TYR A 202 6.43 3.92 8.47
CA TYR A 202 6.74 3.94 9.89
C TYR A 202 7.18 2.55 10.36
N THR A 203 8.14 2.50 11.28
CA THR A 203 8.41 1.28 12.04
C THR A 203 7.42 1.18 13.19
N THR A 204 7.13 -0.02 13.69
CA THR A 204 6.22 -0.22 14.83
C THR A 204 6.62 0.64 16.04
N LYS A 205 7.92 0.83 16.29
CA LYS A 205 8.45 1.70 17.36
C LYS A 205 8.17 3.20 17.17
N ARG A 206 7.86 3.64 15.95
CA ARG A 206 7.65 5.04 15.60
C ARG A 206 6.18 5.38 15.35
N LEU A 207 5.27 4.43 15.58
CA LEU A 207 3.85 4.71 15.50
C LEU A 207 3.47 5.72 16.59
N PRO A 208 2.71 6.77 16.26
CA PRO A 208 2.23 7.71 17.27
C PRO A 208 1.38 7.01 18.33
N ASP A 209 1.52 7.42 19.59
CA ASP A 209 0.78 6.82 20.71
C ASP A 209 -0.73 6.80 20.48
N GLU A 210 -1.28 7.87 19.90
CA GLU A 210 -2.71 7.96 19.63
C GLU A 210 -3.20 6.90 18.64
N LEU A 211 -2.39 6.61 17.60
CA LEU A 211 -2.69 5.54 16.66
C LEU A 211 -2.59 4.17 17.35
N VAL A 212 -1.61 3.97 18.23
CA VAL A 212 -1.47 2.72 18.99
C VAL A 212 -2.66 2.51 19.94
N ARG A 213 -3.12 3.57 20.62
CA ARG A 213 -4.34 3.51 21.46
C ARG A 213 -5.56 3.18 20.61
N PHE A 214 -5.72 3.83 19.45
CA PHE A 214 -6.82 3.54 18.53
C PHE A 214 -6.79 2.09 18.04
N LEU A 215 -5.63 1.60 17.61
CA LEU A 215 -5.43 0.22 17.14
C LEU A 215 -5.88 -0.82 18.17
N LYS A 216 -5.73 -0.54 19.47
CA LYS A 216 -6.18 -1.43 20.57
C LYS A 216 -7.68 -1.37 20.89
N THR A 217 -8.43 -0.49 20.23
CA THR A 217 -9.89 -0.44 20.41
C THR A 217 -10.59 -1.42 19.48
N GLY A 218 -11.77 -1.90 19.86
CA GLY A 218 -12.56 -2.82 19.02
C GLY A 218 -12.86 -2.28 17.60
N THR A 219 -13.01 -0.97 17.45
CA THR A 219 -13.17 -0.32 16.15
C THR A 219 -11.84 -0.19 15.41
N GLY A 220 -10.79 0.29 16.08
CA GLY A 220 -9.51 0.57 15.43
C GLY A 220 -8.74 -0.67 15.01
N GLN A 221 -8.87 -1.80 15.73
CA GLN A 221 -8.23 -3.06 15.34
C GLN A 221 -8.65 -3.52 13.93
N ARG A 222 -9.85 -3.14 13.47
CA ARG A 222 -10.38 -3.48 12.13
C ARG A 222 -10.06 -2.42 11.06
N LYS A 223 -9.47 -1.29 11.46
CA LYS A 223 -9.25 -0.13 10.60
C LYS A 223 -7.80 0.19 10.29
N VAL A 224 -6.85 -0.44 10.98
CA VAL A 224 -5.42 -0.18 10.80
C VAL A 224 -4.74 -1.38 10.14
N LEU A 225 -3.96 -1.13 9.09
CA LEU A 225 -3.24 -2.11 8.29
C LEU A 225 -1.73 -1.95 8.46
N PHE A 226 -1.02 -3.07 8.46
CA PHE A 226 0.44 -3.07 8.40
C PHE A 226 0.93 -2.82 6.96
N GLY A 227 1.84 -1.86 6.82
CA GLY A 227 2.57 -1.59 5.59
C GLY A 227 4.01 -1.23 5.90
N THR A 228 4.92 -1.41 4.92
CA THR A 228 6.36 -1.15 5.10
C THR A 228 6.87 0.07 4.34
N ASN A 229 6.27 0.41 3.19
CA ASN A 229 6.87 1.31 2.20
C ASN A 229 8.24 0.81 1.69
N TYR A 230 8.37 -0.49 1.46
CA TYR A 230 9.53 -1.07 0.78
C TYR A 230 9.71 -0.40 -0.60
N PRO A 231 10.94 -0.05 -1.03
CA PRO A 231 12.24 -0.42 -0.46
C PRO A 231 12.80 0.50 0.62
N MET A 232 12.08 1.56 1.03
CA MET A 232 12.59 2.55 1.99
C MET A 232 12.79 1.96 3.40
N ILE A 233 11.87 1.09 3.83
CA ILE A 233 12.00 0.33 5.09
C ILE A 233 11.90 -1.16 4.77
N THR A 234 12.85 -1.95 5.27
CA THR A 234 12.81 -3.40 5.10
C THR A 234 11.74 -4.03 5.98
N HIS A 235 11.16 -5.16 5.56
CA HIS A 235 10.14 -5.88 6.31
C HIS A 235 10.56 -6.18 7.76
N ALA A 236 11.80 -6.63 7.97
CA ALA A 236 12.33 -6.94 9.29
C ALA A 236 12.44 -5.68 10.17
N HIS A 237 12.85 -4.55 9.59
CA HIS A 237 12.96 -3.29 10.32
C HIS A 237 11.59 -2.70 10.65
N ALA A 238 10.61 -2.79 9.73
CA ALA A 238 9.25 -2.33 9.98
C ALA A 238 8.58 -3.08 11.15
N LEU A 239 8.84 -4.39 11.27
CA LEU A 239 8.30 -5.26 12.33
C LEU A 239 9.12 -5.25 13.64
N ALA A 240 10.26 -4.58 13.66
CA ALA A 240 11.14 -4.57 14.83
C ALA A 240 10.44 -3.87 16.01
N GLY A 241 10.18 -4.61 17.09
CA GLY A 241 9.43 -4.10 18.25
C GLY A 241 7.91 -4.23 18.13
N LEU A 242 7.40 -5.10 17.25
CA LEU A 242 5.97 -5.38 17.17
C LEU A 242 5.39 -5.82 18.54
N ASP A 243 6.11 -6.66 19.28
CA ASP A 243 5.63 -7.18 20.57
C ASP A 243 5.56 -6.07 21.64
N GLU A 244 6.38 -5.01 21.51
CA GLU A 244 6.36 -3.84 22.40
C GLU A 244 5.06 -3.02 22.25
N LEU A 245 4.33 -3.19 21.14
CA LEU A 245 3.01 -2.56 20.99
C LEU A 245 1.98 -3.14 21.97
N GLY A 246 2.18 -4.35 22.51
CA GLY A 246 1.25 -4.98 23.44
C GLY A 246 -0.15 -5.16 22.85
N LEU A 247 -0.21 -5.71 21.62
CA LEU A 247 -1.44 -6.11 20.95
C LEU A 247 -1.81 -7.53 21.37
N ASP A 248 -3.10 -7.81 21.56
CA ASP A 248 -3.58 -9.19 21.67
C ASP A 248 -3.49 -9.93 20.32
N ASP A 249 -3.69 -11.25 20.34
CA ASP A 249 -3.54 -12.08 19.15
C ASP A 249 -4.54 -11.73 18.04
N GLU A 250 -5.76 -11.32 18.39
CA GLU A 250 -6.80 -10.91 17.44
C GLU A 250 -6.38 -9.61 16.73
N THR A 251 -6.04 -8.57 17.50
CA THR A 251 -5.58 -7.27 17.00
C THR A 251 -4.31 -7.43 16.15
N ARG A 252 -3.37 -8.27 16.61
CA ARG A 252 -2.12 -8.53 15.88
C ARG A 252 -2.38 -9.22 14.55
N SER A 253 -3.27 -10.22 14.50
CA SER A 253 -3.63 -10.90 13.26
C SER A 253 -4.36 -9.97 12.29
N ALA A 254 -5.34 -9.20 12.79
CA ALA A 254 -6.06 -8.21 12.00
C ALA A 254 -5.12 -7.15 11.40
N TYR A 255 -4.22 -6.59 12.22
CA TYR A 255 -3.24 -5.59 11.80
C TYR A 255 -2.26 -6.12 10.75
N LEU A 256 -1.70 -7.32 10.97
CA LEU A 256 -0.65 -7.87 10.11
C LEU A 256 -1.15 -8.41 8.76
N HIS A 257 -2.37 -8.94 8.69
CA HIS A 257 -2.89 -9.50 7.44
C HIS A 257 -4.43 -9.46 7.33
N GLY A 258 -5.18 -9.71 8.40
CA GLY A 258 -6.63 -9.93 8.30
C GLY A 258 -7.40 -8.73 7.72
N ASN A 259 -7.00 -7.51 8.06
CA ASN A 259 -7.60 -6.30 7.47
C ASN A 259 -7.29 -6.18 5.98
N ALA A 260 -6.04 -6.41 5.58
CA ALA A 260 -5.64 -6.36 4.17
C ALA A 260 -6.36 -7.43 3.33
N GLU A 261 -6.45 -8.65 3.86
CA GLU A 261 -7.15 -9.76 3.18
C GLU A 261 -8.63 -9.44 2.92
N ARG A 262 -9.30 -8.82 3.90
CA ARG A 262 -10.70 -8.38 3.77
C ARG A 262 -10.86 -7.20 2.81
N ILE A 263 -10.04 -6.17 2.96
CA ILE A 263 -10.18 -4.90 2.22
C ILE A 263 -9.83 -5.06 0.74
N PHE A 264 -8.84 -5.89 0.42
CA PHE A 264 -8.38 -6.13 -0.95
C PHE A 264 -8.89 -7.44 -1.55
N GLY A 265 -9.78 -8.17 -0.85
CA GLY A 265 -10.37 -9.42 -1.34
C GLY A 265 -9.37 -10.55 -1.61
N LEU A 266 -8.27 -10.63 -0.87
CA LEU A 266 -7.13 -11.51 -1.20
C LEU A 266 -7.40 -12.99 -0.92
N GLY A 267 -8.29 -13.32 0.04
CA GLY A 267 -8.58 -14.71 0.43
C GLY A 267 -9.43 -15.49 -0.59
N GLN A 268 -10.11 -14.81 -1.52
CA GLN A 268 -10.96 -15.48 -2.52
C GLN A 268 -10.18 -16.02 -3.72
N ARG A 269 -8.91 -15.63 -3.89
CA ARG A 269 -8.07 -16.07 -5.02
C ARG A 269 -7.47 -17.46 -4.87
N GLU A 270 -7.37 -17.98 -3.64
CA GLU A 270 -6.85 -19.34 -3.40
C GLU A 270 -7.82 -20.44 -3.85
N ALA A 271 -9.11 -20.14 -4.04
CA ALA A 271 -10.14 -21.13 -4.38
C ALA A 271 -10.32 -21.40 -5.89
N GLN A 272 -9.61 -20.66 -6.76
CA GLN A 272 -9.72 -20.77 -8.22
C GLN A 272 -8.48 -21.39 -8.90
N THR A 273 -7.53 -21.93 -8.12
CA THR A 273 -6.38 -22.71 -8.64
C THR A 273 -6.50 -24.16 -8.21
#